data_AF-A0A354RAL9-F1
#
_entry.id   AF-A0A354RAL9-F1
#
_cell.length_a   1.000
_cell.length_b   1.000
_cell.length_c   1.000
_cell.angle_alpha   90.00
_cell.angle_beta   90.00
_cell.angle_gamma   90.00
#
_symmetry.space_group_name_H-M   'P 1'
#
loop_
_entity.id
_entity.type
_entity.pdbx_description
1 polymer ?
#
loop_
_entity_poly.entity_id
_entity_poly.type
_entity_poly.pdbx_seq_one_letter_code
_entity_poly.pdbx_strand_id
1 'polypeptide(L)'
;MDELYLARTSGERGVCTTGDLSDGGRDASILQEGQVTAADTIAAIATPPGKGGVAIVRVSGTAAWSVFRKLTGREPCPGRVSHGAFSWEGRILDEGLVLAFQAPRSYTGEDVVEFQCHG
;
A
#
# COMPACT_ATOMS: atom_id res chain seq x y z
N MET A 1 11.14 10.47 -2.53
CA MET A 1 10.57 10.41 -1.17
C MET A 1 9.22 9.77 -1.37
N ASP A 2 9.16 8.46 -1.17
CA ASP A 2 7.96 7.66 -1.40
C ASP A 2 7.02 7.88 -0.22
N GLU A 3 5.79 8.33 -0.47
CA GLU A 3 4.77 8.39 0.57
C GLU A 3 4.36 6.95 0.92
N LEU A 4 4.79 6.51 2.11
CA LEU A 4 4.34 5.26 2.73
C LEU A 4 2.97 5.48 3.36
N TYR A 5 1.96 4.79 2.87
CA TYR A 5 0.64 4.71 3.49
C TYR A 5 0.58 3.47 4.39
N LEU A 6 0.41 3.68 5.69
CA LEU A 6 0.29 2.60 6.67
C LEU A 6 -1.18 2.20 6.84
N ALA A 7 -1.56 1.00 6.42
CA ALA A 7 -2.88 0.44 6.67
C ALA A 7 -2.78 -0.55 7.85
N ARG A 8 -3.02 -0.08 9.08
CA ARG A 8 -3.11 -0.95 10.26
C ARG A 8 -4.44 -1.72 10.22
N THR A 9 -4.37 -3.04 10.34
CA THR A 9 -5.57 -3.91 10.38
C THR A 9 -6.29 -3.88 11.73
N SER A 10 -5.78 -3.16 12.72
CA SER A 10 -6.40 -2.95 14.04
C SER A 10 -7.15 -1.60 14.11
N GLY A 11 -8.29 -1.47 13.42
CA GLY A 11 -9.37 -0.51 13.73
C GLY A 11 -9.09 1.01 13.82
N GLU A 12 -7.85 1.47 13.74
CA GLU A 12 -7.47 2.85 14.01
C GLU A 12 -6.79 3.45 12.78
N ARG A 13 -7.48 4.43 12.19
CA ARG A 13 -7.00 5.22 11.05
C ARG A 13 -5.88 6.15 11.53
N GLY A 14 -4.65 5.92 11.07
CA GLY A 14 -3.55 6.89 11.16
C GLY A 14 -3.10 7.29 9.76
N VAL A 15 -3.40 8.52 9.36
CA VAL A 15 -2.80 9.16 8.17
C VAL A 15 -1.62 9.99 8.67
N CYS A 16 -0.44 9.83 8.08
CA CYS A 16 0.71 10.70 8.35
C CYS A 16 0.80 11.72 7.22
N THR A 17 0.43 12.98 7.48
CA THR A 17 0.65 14.10 6.55
C THR A 17 1.90 14.86 6.98
N THR A 18 2.76 15.21 6.03
CA THR A 18 3.92 16.07 6.24
C THR A 18 3.47 17.47 6.68
N GLY A 19 3.86 17.86 7.89
CA GLY A 19 3.73 19.23 8.40
C GLY A 19 5.12 19.89 8.46
N ASP A 20 5.22 21.06 7.83
CA ASP A 20 6.38 21.94 7.76
C ASP A 20 7.11 22.11 9.10
N LEU A 21 8.44 21.91 9.09
CA LEU A 21 9.32 22.32 10.19
C LEU A 21 9.86 23.71 9.90
N SER A 22 9.11 24.74 10.30
CA SER A 22 9.68 26.05 10.57
C SER A 22 9.32 26.54 11.97
N ASP A 23 10.38 26.83 12.71
CA ASP A 23 10.49 27.51 13.99
C ASP A 23 10.21 26.72 15.28
N GLY A 24 11.11 26.92 16.23
CA GLY A 24 11.26 26.13 17.44
C GLY A 24 10.41 26.62 18.61
N GLY A 25 10.25 25.74 19.60
CA GLY A 25 9.81 26.16 20.94
C GLY A 25 8.85 25.21 21.63
N ARG A 26 9.39 24.37 22.52
CA ARG A 26 8.85 24.01 23.85
C ARG A 26 7.35 23.64 23.92
N ASP A 27 7.05 22.35 23.81
CA ASP A 27 6.26 21.67 24.84
C ASP A 27 6.47 20.14 24.79
N ALA A 28 6.69 19.52 25.93
CA ALA A 28 7.13 18.14 26.09
C ALA A 28 5.95 17.14 26.10
N SER A 29 5.02 17.26 25.15
CA SER A 29 3.87 16.34 25.05
C SER A 29 3.35 16.13 23.62
N ILE A 30 4.23 16.04 22.62
CA ILE A 30 3.84 15.72 21.24
C ILE A 30 4.03 14.22 20.98
N LEU A 31 2.91 13.51 21.10
CA LEU A 31 2.48 12.30 20.39
C LEU A 31 3.58 11.32 19.94
N GLN A 32 3.55 10.14 20.56
CA GLN A 32 4.32 8.95 20.23
C GLN A 32 4.20 8.61 18.73
N GLU A 33 5.27 8.82 17.97
CA GLU A 33 5.43 8.33 16.60
C GLU A 33 5.11 6.83 16.58
N GLY A 34 4.05 6.45 15.87
CA GLY A 34 3.60 5.08 15.78
C GLY A 34 4.66 4.22 15.09
N GLN A 35 5.48 3.50 15.86
CA GLN A 35 6.48 2.59 15.33
C GLN A 35 5.82 1.56 14.40
N VAL A 36 6.31 1.46 13.16
CA VAL A 36 5.97 0.38 12.22
C VAL A 36 6.71 -0.88 12.66
N THR A 37 5.99 -1.97 12.83
CA THR A 37 6.54 -3.27 13.22
C THR A 37 6.62 -4.20 12.01
N ALA A 38 7.45 -5.24 12.07
CA ALA A 38 7.54 -6.26 11.02
C ALA A 38 6.24 -7.07 10.82
N ALA A 39 5.25 -6.91 11.71
CA ALA A 39 3.94 -7.54 11.55
C ALA A 39 2.96 -6.67 10.73
N ASP A 40 3.26 -5.38 10.56
CA ASP A 40 2.39 -4.45 9.86
C ASP A 40 2.40 -4.70 8.36
N THR A 41 1.23 -4.53 7.72
CA THR A 41 1.15 -4.48 6.26
C THR A 41 1.30 -3.04 5.80
N ILE A 42 2.26 -2.80 4.92
CA ILE A 42 2.57 -1.47 4.39
C ILE A 42 2.08 -1.35 2.95
N ALA A 43 1.71 -0.14 2.55
CA ALA A 43 1.39 0.19 1.16
C ALA A 43 2.11 1.46 0.73
N ALA A 44 2.52 1.56 -0.53
CA ALA A 44 3.17 2.75 -1.07
C ALA A 44 2.98 2.87 -2.58
N ILE A 45 3.06 4.11 -3.08
CA ILE A 45 3.27 4.35 -4.50
C ILE A 45 4.72 3.97 -4.83
N ALA A 46 4.91 2.99 -5.71
CA ALA A 46 6.21 2.42 -6.09
C ALA A 46 6.78 3.03 -7.39
N THR A 47 6.11 4.04 -7.95
CA THR A 47 6.54 4.80 -9.13
C THR A 47 6.77 6.27 -8.78
N PRO A 48 7.66 6.98 -9.51
CA PRO A 48 7.86 8.42 -9.31
C PRO A 48 6.56 9.22 -9.47
N PRO A 49 6.41 10.37 -8.78
CA PRO A 49 5.25 11.23 -8.95
C PRO A 49 5.24 11.91 -10.32
N GLY A 50 4.07 12.07 -10.91
CA GLY A 50 3.87 12.69 -12.23
C GLY A 50 2.89 11.90 -13.08
N LYS A 51 2.63 12.39 -14.30
CA LYS A 51 1.78 11.70 -15.28
C LYS A 51 2.57 10.61 -15.99
N GLY A 52 2.00 9.41 -16.13
CA GLY A 52 2.65 8.30 -16.81
C GLY A 52 1.66 7.23 -17.25
N GLY A 53 1.94 6.47 -18.31
CA GLY A 53 0.99 5.46 -18.78
C GLY A 53 0.59 4.42 -17.71
N VAL A 54 1.44 4.20 -16.70
CA VAL A 54 1.22 3.28 -15.59
C VAL A 54 1.78 3.88 -14.28
N ALA A 55 1.03 3.74 -13.19
CA ALA A 55 1.48 3.95 -11.81
C ALA A 55 1.35 2.64 -11.03
N ILE A 56 2.27 2.38 -10.09
CA ILE A 56 2.26 1.14 -9.30
C ILE A 56 2.00 1.46 -7.83
N VAL A 57 1.02 0.79 -7.23
CA VAL A 57 0.84 0.74 -5.78
C VAL A 57 1.25 -0.65 -5.29
N ARG A 58 2.24 -0.70 -4.40
CA ARG A 58 2.74 -1.95 -3.81
C ARG A 58 2.22 -2.09 -2.39
N VAL A 59 1.77 -3.29 -2.04
CA VAL A 59 1.37 -3.70 -0.69
C VAL A 59 2.24 -4.87 -0.25
N SER A 60 2.86 -4.80 0.93
CA SER A 60 3.72 -5.84 1.50
C SER A 60 3.29 -6.19 2.91
N GLY A 61 3.23 -7.48 3.24
CA GLY A 61 2.99 -7.97 4.59
C GLY A 61 1.84 -8.97 4.67
N THR A 62 1.54 -9.40 5.90
CA THR A 62 0.60 -10.50 6.20
C THR A 62 -0.82 -10.31 5.66
N ALA A 63 -1.25 -9.07 5.42
CA ALA A 63 -2.57 -8.76 4.87
C ALA A 63 -2.58 -8.50 3.35
N ALA A 64 -1.44 -8.61 2.65
CA ALA A 64 -1.36 -8.29 1.22
C ALA A 64 -2.37 -9.09 0.37
N TRP A 65 -2.50 -10.39 0.61
CA TRP A 65 -3.49 -11.23 -0.09
C TRP A 65 -4.94 -10.85 0.22
N SER A 66 -5.22 -10.44 1.46
CA SER A 66 -6.53 -9.94 1.83
C SER A 66 -6.87 -8.65 1.09
N VAL A 67 -5.90 -7.76 0.89
CA VAL A 67 -6.07 -6.55 0.07
C VAL A 67 -6.34 -6.92 -1.39
N PHE A 68 -5.58 -7.86 -1.97
CA PHE A 68 -5.84 -8.38 -3.32
C PHE A 68 -7.28 -8.86 -3.48
N ARG A 69 -7.74 -9.75 -2.58
CA ARG A 69 -9.10 -10.33 -2.66
C ARG A 69 -10.17 -9.25 -2.57
N LYS A 70 -10.02 -8.31 -1.63
CA LYS A 70 -10.99 -7.22 -1.43
C LYS A 70 -11.10 -6.31 -2.65
N LEU A 71 -9.98 -5.99 -3.30
CA LEU A 71 -9.98 -5.08 -4.44
C LEU A 71 -10.37 -5.75 -5.76
N THR A 72 -10.04 -7.02 -5.94
CA THR A 72 -10.20 -7.72 -7.24
C THR A 72 -11.36 -8.70 -7.27
N GLY A 73 -11.90 -9.09 -6.11
CA GLY A 73 -12.88 -10.18 -5.97
C GLY A 73 -12.34 -11.56 -6.33
N ARG A 74 -11.01 -11.73 -6.44
CA ARG A 74 -10.36 -12.93 -6.98
C ARG A 74 -9.32 -13.48 -6.00
N GLU A 75 -8.94 -14.74 -6.18
CA GLU A 75 -7.85 -15.36 -5.42
C GLU A 75 -6.49 -15.00 -6.02
N PRO A 76 -5.47 -14.63 -5.21
CA PRO A 76 -4.13 -14.39 -5.72
C PRO A 76 -3.56 -15.65 -6.37
N CYS A 77 -2.95 -15.49 -7.55
CA CYS A 77 -2.19 -16.55 -8.21
C CYS A 77 -0.74 -16.05 -8.41
N PRO A 78 0.16 -16.31 -7.43
CA PRO A 78 1.51 -15.78 -7.48
C PRO A 78 2.27 -16.16 -8.76
N GLY A 79 2.99 -15.20 -9.33
CA GLY A 79 3.73 -15.39 -10.59
C GLY A 79 2.86 -15.36 -11.86
N ARG A 80 1.57 -15.04 -11.76
CA ARG A 80 0.69 -14.78 -12.91
C ARG A 80 0.17 -13.34 -12.88
N VAL A 81 0.15 -12.72 -14.05
CA VAL A 81 -0.48 -11.41 -14.25
C VAL A 81 -1.98 -11.61 -14.42
N SER A 82 -2.79 -10.80 -13.72
CA SER A 82 -4.23 -10.71 -13.93
C SER A 82 -4.61 -9.29 -14.37
N HIS A 83 -5.57 -9.18 -15.28
CA HIS A 83 -6.15 -7.90 -15.72
C HIS A 83 -7.57 -7.72 -15.18
N GLY A 84 -7.97 -6.49 -14.89
CA GLY A 84 -9.36 -6.07 -14.76
C GLY A 84 -9.57 -4.98 -13.72
N ALA A 85 -10.84 -4.75 -13.37
CA ALA A 85 -11.24 -3.69 -12.46
C ALA A 85 -10.77 -3.95 -11.00
N PHE A 86 -10.31 -2.88 -10.36
CA PHE A 86 -10.12 -2.76 -8.92
C PHE A 86 -11.31 -2.00 -8.36
N SER A 87 -11.95 -2.55 -7.33
CA SER A 87 -13.16 -1.97 -6.75
C SER A 87 -13.14 -1.97 -5.23
N TRP A 88 -13.82 -1.00 -4.64
CA TRP A 88 -14.01 -0.92 -3.19
C TRP A 88 -15.44 -0.48 -2.91
N GLU A 89 -16.14 -1.20 -2.02
CA GLU A 89 -17.51 -0.86 -1.62
C GLU A 89 -18.48 -0.62 -2.80
N GLY A 90 -18.36 -1.44 -3.85
CA GLY A 90 -19.21 -1.36 -5.03
C GLY A 90 -18.83 -0.27 -6.04
N ARG A 91 -17.78 0.51 -5.79
CA ARG A 91 -17.25 1.52 -6.72
C ARG A 91 -15.99 1.01 -7.41
N ILE A 92 -15.93 1.12 -8.73
CA ILE A 92 -14.69 0.90 -9.50
C ILE A 92 -13.74 2.07 -9.22
N LEU A 93 -12.53 1.73 -8.79
CA LEU A 93 -11.44 2.68 -8.53
C LEU A 93 -10.63 2.91 -9.81
N ASP A 94 -10.22 1.83 -10.47
CA ASP A 94 -9.49 1.82 -11.73
C ASP A 94 -9.58 0.44 -12.41
N GLU A 95 -9.04 0.30 -13.60
CA GLU A 95 -8.81 -0.97 -14.31
C GLU A 95 -7.34 -1.07 -14.71
N GLY A 96 -6.73 -2.24 -14.49
CA GLY A 96 -5.32 -2.41 -14.79
C GLY A 96 -4.81 -3.83 -14.57
N LEU A 97 -3.51 -3.95 -14.30
CA LEU A 97 -2.86 -5.23 -14.04
C LEU A 97 -2.59 -5.41 -12.55
N VAL A 98 -2.69 -6.63 -12.06
CA VAL A 98 -2.32 -6.97 -10.69
C VAL A 98 -1.44 -8.21 -10.68
N LEU A 99 -0.38 -8.15 -9.87
CA LEU A 99 0.55 -9.23 -9.66
C LEU A 99 0.64 -9.55 -8.17
N ALA A 100 0.70 -10.84 -7.85
CA ALA A 100 0.99 -11.31 -6.50
C ALA A 100 2.35 -12.02 -6.49
N PHE A 101 3.08 -11.83 -5.41
CA PHE A 101 4.34 -12.50 -5.10
C PHE A 101 4.19 -13.16 -3.74
N GLN A 102 4.55 -14.43 -3.66
CA GLN A 102 4.44 -15.21 -2.45
C GLN A 102 5.78 -15.23 -1.71
N ALA A 103 5.75 -15.03 -0.39
CA ALA A 103 6.91 -15.19 0.47
C ALA A 103 7.57 -16.59 0.31
N PRO A 104 8.90 -16.71 0.35
CA PRO A 104 9.91 -15.65 0.46
C PRO A 104 10.34 -15.10 -0.91
N ARG A 105 9.62 -15.43 -2.00
CA ARG A 105 10.00 -15.10 -3.38
C ARG A 105 9.41 -13.75 -3.81
N SER A 106 9.71 -12.72 -3.06
CA SER A 106 9.31 -11.32 -3.31
C SER A 106 10.46 -10.36 -2.99
N TYR A 107 10.28 -9.08 -3.32
CA TYR A 107 11.30 -8.06 -3.05
C TYR A 107 11.57 -7.87 -1.55
N THR A 108 10.53 -7.88 -0.71
CA THR A 108 10.63 -7.69 0.75
C THR A 108 10.83 -9.00 1.52
N GLY A 109 10.69 -10.15 0.85
CA GLY A 109 10.65 -11.47 1.50
C GLY A 109 9.28 -11.83 2.11
N GLU A 110 8.32 -10.90 2.07
CA GLU A 110 6.95 -11.11 2.54
C GLU A 110 6.00 -11.44 1.37
N ASP A 111 4.72 -11.68 1.67
CA ASP A 111 3.71 -11.65 0.62
C ASP A 111 3.54 -10.22 0.11
N VAL A 112 3.59 -10.06 -1.22
CA VAL A 112 3.53 -8.76 -1.89
C VAL A 112 2.46 -8.79 -2.97
N VAL A 113 1.75 -7.68 -3.11
CA VAL A 113 0.83 -7.42 -4.20
C VAL A 113 1.18 -6.11 -4.86
N GLU A 114 1.20 -6.07 -6.17
CA GLU A 114 1.38 -4.87 -6.97
C GLU A 114 0.15 -4.62 -7.83
N PHE A 115 -0.46 -3.46 -7.65
CA PHE A 115 -1.53 -2.95 -8.50
C PHE A 115 -0.92 -1.95 -9.48
N GLN A 116 -1.01 -2.24 -10.76
CA GLN A 116 -0.56 -1.38 -11.85
C GLN A 116 -1.79 -0.70 -12.45
N CYS A 117 -1.94 0.56 -12.12
CA CYS A 117 -3.06 1.44 -12.44
C CYS A 117 -2.65 2.45 -13.53
N HIS A 118 -3.58 3.24 -14.04
CA HIS A 118 -3.25 4.43 -14.82
C HIS A 118 -2.53 5.48 -13.95
N GLY A 119 -1.62 6.27 -14.54
CA GLY A 119 -0.74 7.22 -13.83
C GLY A 119 -0.78 8.67 -14.31
#